data_AF-A0A7C1ES03-F1
#
_entry.id   AF-A0A7C1ES03-F1
#
_cell.length_a   1.000
_cell.length_b   1.000
_cell.length_c   1.000
_cell.angle_alpha   90.00
_cell.angle_beta   90.00
_cell.angle_gamma   90.00
#
_symmetry.space_group_name_H-M   'P 1'
#
loop_
_entity.id
_entity.type
_entity.pdbx_description
1 polymer ?
#
loop_
_entity_poly.entity_id
_entity_poly.type
_entity_poly.pdbx_seq_one_letter_code
_entity_poly.pdbx_strand_id
1 'polypeptide(L)'
;MAYQVSFYIADPSLLGSKLFNRLKAIKSNKALQTDENATGIELQVESSTIKISFMPSKDVPEHLRGFEGYVQTIGCENNDKLIYTLGRLRSVVVVAGCSASSEKSEKIEQFFMDLAFELRCVLYDGGYVIDFDGEILVNPNRN
;
A
#
# COMPACT_ATOMS: atom_id res chain seq x y z
N MET A 1 5.46 -1.32 -18.63
CA MET A 1 5.74 -2.23 -17.48
C MET A 1 4.51 -2.25 -16.57
N ALA A 2 4.22 -3.38 -15.89
CA ALA A 2 3.13 -3.44 -14.92
C ALA A 2 3.39 -2.46 -13.76
N TYR A 3 2.41 -1.65 -13.40
CA TYR A 3 2.55 -0.68 -12.31
C TYR A 3 2.39 -1.36 -10.95
N GLN A 4 3.30 -1.10 -10.01
CA GLN A 4 3.36 -1.77 -8.71
C GLN A 4 3.48 -0.78 -7.56
N VAL A 5 2.77 -1.06 -6.47
CA VAL A 5 2.82 -0.30 -5.21
C VAL A 5 2.77 -1.25 -4.02
N SER A 6 3.10 -0.77 -2.82
CA SER A 6 2.93 -1.52 -1.57
C SER A 6 2.19 -0.71 -0.51
N PHE A 7 1.29 -1.36 0.20
CA PHE A 7 0.50 -0.76 1.29
C PHE A 7 0.92 -1.34 2.63
N TYR A 8 1.07 -0.47 3.62
CA TYR A 8 1.49 -0.80 4.98
C TYR A 8 0.38 -0.43 5.96
N ILE A 9 -0.38 -1.45 6.36
CA ILE A 9 -1.69 -1.31 6.99
C ILE A 9 -1.57 -1.62 8.49
N ALA A 10 -1.97 -0.65 9.31
CA ALA A 10 -1.98 -0.79 10.77
C ALA A 10 -3.26 -1.43 11.31
N ASP A 11 -4.41 -1.20 10.65
CA ASP A 11 -5.69 -1.74 11.07
C ASP A 11 -6.26 -2.70 10.01
N PRO A 12 -6.10 -4.02 10.19
CA PRO A 12 -6.59 -5.01 9.24
C PRO A 12 -8.12 -5.09 9.19
N SER A 13 -8.85 -4.52 10.18
CA SER A 13 -10.32 -4.47 10.13
C SER A 13 -10.84 -3.62 8.97
N LEU A 14 -10.00 -2.72 8.45
CA LEU A 14 -10.30 -1.88 7.28
C LEU A 14 -10.29 -2.66 5.96
N LEU A 15 -9.69 -3.86 5.92
CA LEU A 15 -9.72 -4.78 4.77
C LEU A 15 -11.05 -5.54 4.62
N GLY A 16 -12.04 -5.25 5.45
CA GLY A 16 -13.34 -5.91 5.43
C GLY A 16 -14.20 -5.60 4.20
N SER A 17 -15.30 -6.35 4.06
CA SER A 17 -16.22 -6.31 2.92
C SER A 17 -16.79 -4.92 2.57
N LYS A 18 -16.80 -3.98 3.53
CA LYS A 18 -17.25 -2.61 3.29
C LYS A 18 -16.26 -1.74 2.52
N LEU A 19 -14.97 -2.11 2.48
CA LEU A 19 -13.94 -1.38 1.75
C LEU A 19 -14.31 -1.23 0.27
N PHE A 20 -14.72 -2.34 -0.35
CA PHE A 20 -15.04 -2.36 -1.78
C PHE A 20 -16.30 -1.57 -2.13
N ASN A 21 -17.21 -1.37 -1.17
CA ASN A 21 -18.39 -0.53 -1.38
C ASN A 21 -18.07 0.98 -1.36
N ARG A 22 -16.95 1.37 -0.74
CA ARG A 22 -16.51 2.78 -0.68
C ARG A 22 -15.74 3.19 -1.94
N LEU A 23 -15.06 2.24 -2.57
CA LEU A 23 -14.30 2.44 -3.80
C LEU A 23 -15.16 2.18 -5.04
N LYS A 24 -15.86 3.21 -5.51
CA LYS A 24 -16.76 3.15 -6.68
C LYS A 24 -16.09 2.66 -7.97
N ALA A 25 -14.76 2.78 -8.06
CA ALA A 25 -13.99 2.35 -9.22
C ALA A 25 -13.92 0.81 -9.36
N ILE A 26 -14.22 0.06 -8.29
CA ILE A 26 -14.19 -1.41 -8.28
C ILE A 26 -15.48 -1.95 -8.92
N LYS A 27 -15.32 -2.59 -10.07
CA LYS A 27 -16.42 -3.23 -10.81
C LYS A 27 -16.73 -4.64 -10.29
N SER A 28 -15.69 -5.35 -9.86
CA SER A 28 -15.81 -6.67 -9.22
C SER A 28 -14.57 -6.98 -8.38
N ASN A 29 -14.71 -7.92 -7.46
CA ASN A 29 -13.60 -8.46 -6.69
C ASN A 29 -13.69 -9.98 -6.61
N LYS A 30 -12.53 -10.63 -6.48
CA LYS A 30 -12.40 -12.07 -6.32
C LYS A 30 -11.29 -12.34 -5.29
N ALA A 31 -11.59 -13.13 -4.27
CA ALA A 31 -10.56 -13.60 -3.34
C ALA A 31 -9.63 -14.60 -4.06
N LEU A 32 -8.32 -14.45 -3.87
CA LEU A 32 -7.32 -15.43 -4.26
C LEU A 32 -7.04 -16.31 -3.04
N GLN A 33 -7.19 -17.62 -3.21
CA GLN A 33 -6.95 -18.61 -2.17
C GLN A 33 -6.02 -19.69 -2.69
N THR A 34 -5.14 -20.18 -1.82
CA THR A 34 -4.40 -21.43 -2.03
C THR A 34 -4.72 -22.35 -0.87
N ASP A 35 -5.28 -23.52 -1.20
CA ASP A 35 -5.71 -24.63 -0.33
C ASP A 35 -6.62 -24.23 0.85
N GLU A 36 -6.13 -23.46 1.83
CA GLU A 36 -6.88 -23.03 3.04
C GLU A 36 -6.66 -21.56 3.45
N ASN A 37 -5.79 -20.81 2.77
CA ASN A 37 -5.46 -19.42 3.15
C ASN A 37 -5.81 -18.42 2.05
N ALA A 38 -6.40 -17.29 2.46
CA ALA A 38 -6.55 -16.13 1.59
C ALA A 38 -5.16 -15.51 1.33
N THR A 39 -4.68 -15.62 0.10
CA THR A 39 -3.36 -15.13 -0.31
C THR A 39 -3.42 -13.74 -0.91
N GLY A 40 -4.61 -13.31 -1.33
CA GLY A 40 -4.76 -12.04 -2.01
C GLY A 40 -6.18 -11.75 -2.49
N ILE A 41 -6.29 -10.68 -3.25
CA ILE A 41 -7.55 -10.21 -3.83
C ILE A 41 -7.25 -9.73 -5.25
N GLU A 42 -8.10 -10.13 -6.19
CA GLU A 42 -8.12 -9.57 -7.53
C GLU A 42 -9.30 -8.60 -7.64
N LEU A 43 -9.03 -7.38 -8.11
CA LEU A 43 -10.01 -6.32 -8.31
C LEU A 43 -10.07 -5.96 -9.78
N GLN A 44 -11.27 -5.87 -10.34
CA GLN A 44 -11.48 -5.27 -11.65
C GLN A 44 -11.74 -3.78 -11.48
N VAL A 45 -10.84 -2.95 -12.00
CA VAL A 45 -10.94 -1.49 -11.95
C VAL A 45 -10.83 -0.95 -13.38
N GLU A 46 -11.92 -0.42 -13.91
CA GLU A 46 -12.00 0.01 -15.31
C GLU A 46 -11.56 -1.06 -16.31
N SER A 47 -10.56 -0.77 -17.15
CA SER A 47 -9.91 -1.68 -18.10
C SER A 47 -8.67 -2.37 -17.54
N SER A 48 -8.43 -2.26 -16.23
CA SER A 48 -7.27 -2.84 -15.54
C SER A 48 -7.69 -3.86 -14.50
N THR A 49 -6.82 -4.85 -14.28
CA THR A 49 -6.96 -5.83 -13.21
C THR A 49 -5.87 -5.55 -12.19
N ILE A 50 -6.26 -5.36 -10.94
CA ILE A 50 -5.36 -5.11 -9.82
C ILE A 50 -5.30 -6.36 -8.98
N LYS A 51 -4.09 -6.92 -8.82
CA LYS A 51 -3.82 -8.04 -7.94
C LYS A 51 -3.16 -7.53 -6.67
N ILE A 52 -3.77 -7.85 -5.54
CA ILE A 52 -3.30 -7.57 -4.19
C ILE A 52 -2.82 -8.89 -3.61
N SER A 53 -1.58 -8.94 -3.11
CA SER A 53 -0.99 -10.10 -2.45
C SER A 53 -0.56 -9.72 -1.04
N PHE A 54 -0.94 -10.52 -0.05
CA PHE A 54 -0.55 -10.26 1.34
C PHE A 54 0.77 -10.93 1.68
N MET A 55 1.66 -10.19 2.31
CA MET A 55 2.88 -10.75 2.86
C MET A 55 2.54 -11.70 4.02
N PRO A 56 3.16 -12.88 4.12
CA PRO A 56 3.00 -13.75 5.27
C PRO A 56 3.39 -13.01 6.56
N SER A 57 2.57 -13.13 7.61
CA SER A 57 2.77 -12.37 8.86
C SER A 57 4.13 -12.61 9.51
N LYS A 58 4.74 -13.77 9.28
CA LYS A 58 6.10 -14.11 9.77
C LYS A 58 7.20 -13.26 9.12
N ASP A 59 6.98 -12.76 7.91
CA ASP A 59 7.98 -12.03 7.12
C ASP A 59 7.87 -10.50 7.33
N VAL A 60 6.71 -10.03 7.80
CA VAL A 60 6.42 -8.60 8.04
C VAL A 60 7.45 -7.92 8.96
N PRO A 61 7.86 -8.49 10.12
CA PRO A 61 8.80 -7.81 11.01
C PRO A 61 10.21 -7.61 10.42
N GLU A 62 10.67 -8.52 9.57
CA GLU A 62 11.95 -8.35 8.87
C GLU A 62 11.83 -7.32 7.75
N HIS A 63 10.75 -7.39 6.98
CA HIS A 63 10.47 -6.42 5.93
C HIS A 63 10.37 -4.98 6.46
N LEU A 64 9.66 -4.76 7.57
CA LEU A 64 9.52 -3.44 8.19
C LEU A 64 10.86 -2.91 8.71
N ARG A 65 11.75 -3.76 9.25
CA ARG A 65 13.11 -3.34 9.64
C ARG A 65 13.92 -2.84 8.45
N GLY A 66 13.83 -3.54 7.32
CA GLY A 66 14.45 -3.07 6.07
C GLY A 66 13.88 -1.73 5.60
N PHE A 67 12.56 -1.57 5.70
CA PHE A 67 11.89 -0.35 5.26
C PHE A 67 12.16 0.85 6.19
N GLU A 68 12.24 0.65 7.51
CA GLU A 68 12.69 1.67 8.46
C GLU A 68 14.12 2.14 8.12
N GLY A 69 15.03 1.21 7.80
CA GLY A 69 16.39 1.53 7.36
C GLY A 69 16.41 2.35 6.06
N TYR A 70 15.54 2.03 5.11
CA TYR A 70 15.35 2.83 3.89
C TYR A 70 14.91 4.27 4.20
N VAL A 71 13.87 4.44 5.03
CA VAL A 71 13.35 5.76 5.43
C VAL A 71 14.43 6.58 6.14
N GLN A 72 15.22 5.96 7.02
CA GLN A 72 16.33 6.63 7.71
C GLN A 72 17.46 7.03 6.75
N THR A 73 17.69 6.25 5.68
CA THR A 73 18.77 6.49 4.72
C THR A 73 18.42 7.60 3.72
N ILE A 74 17.23 7.54 3.12
CA ILE A 74 16.77 8.59 2.18
C ILE A 74 16.45 9.88 2.93
N GLY A 75 15.96 9.75 4.16
CA GLY A 75 15.59 10.88 5.01
C GLY A 75 14.21 11.45 4.69
N CYS A 76 13.67 12.14 5.68
CA CYS A 76 12.47 12.95 5.54
C CYS A 76 12.87 14.44 5.52
N GLU A 77 11.90 15.30 5.22
CA GLU A 77 12.10 16.76 5.23
C GLU A 77 12.71 17.31 6.52
N ASN A 78 12.28 16.75 7.66
CA ASN A 78 12.73 17.12 8.98
C ASN A 78 12.59 15.93 9.94
N ASN A 79 13.13 16.08 11.15
CA ASN A 79 13.11 15.04 12.16
C ASN A 79 11.70 14.70 12.66
N ASP A 80 10.78 15.66 12.72
CA ASP A 80 9.40 15.40 13.16
C ASP A 80 8.69 14.47 12.18
N LYS A 81 8.86 14.73 10.87
CA LYS A 81 8.33 13.89 9.80
C LYS A 81 8.97 12.51 9.80
N LEU A 82 10.28 12.41 10.08
CA LEU A 82 10.96 11.12 10.25
C LEU A 82 10.36 10.33 11.42
N ILE A 83 10.22 10.96 12.59
CA ILE A 83 9.65 10.33 13.79
C ILE A 83 8.20 9.88 13.51
N TYR A 84 7.40 10.73 12.88
CA TYR A 84 6.05 10.40 12.46
C TYR A 84 6.02 9.18 11.54
N THR A 85 6.84 9.19 10.48
CA THR A 85 6.91 8.09 9.50
C THR A 85 7.29 6.78 10.17
N LEU A 86 8.33 6.78 11.01
CA LEU A 86 8.73 5.59 11.76
C LEU A 86 7.64 5.13 12.74
N GLY A 87 6.93 6.07 13.38
CA GLY A 87 5.78 5.76 14.23
C GLY A 87 4.65 5.06 13.47
N ARG A 88 4.35 5.52 12.25
CA ARG A 88 3.37 4.88 11.37
C ARG A 88 3.81 3.45 11.02
N LEU A 89 5.05 3.26 10.57
CA LEU A 89 5.59 1.94 10.20
C LEU A 89 5.57 0.93 11.37
N ARG A 90 5.84 1.37 12.60
CA ARG A 90 5.81 0.50 13.79
C ARG A 90 4.42 -0.05 14.13
N SER A 91 3.37 0.61 13.68
CA SER A 91 1.99 0.15 13.91
C SER A 91 1.48 -0.82 12.83
N VAL A 92 2.27 -1.07 11.79
CA VAL A 92 1.89 -1.91 10.66
C VAL A 92 1.86 -3.37 11.08
N VAL A 93 0.76 -4.05 10.74
CA VAL A 93 0.56 -5.49 10.99
C VAL A 93 0.28 -6.27 9.71
N VAL A 94 -0.07 -5.58 8.62
CA VAL A 94 -0.27 -6.19 7.29
C VAL A 94 0.49 -5.38 6.25
N VAL A 95 1.22 -6.10 5.40
CA VAL A 95 1.85 -5.54 4.19
C VAL A 95 1.22 -6.17 2.97
N ALA A 96 0.77 -5.35 2.03
CA ALA A 96 0.13 -5.80 0.80
C ALA A 96 0.87 -5.25 -0.42
N GLY A 97 1.35 -6.13 -1.28
CA GLY A 97 1.89 -5.77 -2.59
C GLY A 97 0.79 -5.74 -3.63
N CYS A 98 0.73 -4.69 -4.43
CA CYS A 98 -0.30 -4.50 -5.45
C CYS A 98 0.33 -4.34 -6.83
N SER A 99 -0.23 -5.02 -7.84
CA SER A 99 0.18 -4.89 -9.23
C SER A 99 -1.03 -4.65 -10.14
N ALA A 100 -0.98 -3.60 -10.94
CA ALA A 100 -1.96 -3.34 -12.00
C ALA A 100 -1.49 -3.98 -13.32
N SER A 101 -2.43 -4.59 -14.07
CA SER A 101 -2.15 -5.16 -15.39
C SER A 101 -1.88 -4.09 -16.45
N SER A 102 -2.40 -2.88 -16.25
CA SER A 102 -2.13 -1.71 -17.09
C SER A 102 -0.86 -0.98 -16.66
N GLU A 103 -0.37 -0.11 -17.53
CA GLU A 103 0.69 0.84 -17.17
C GLU A 103 0.17 1.89 -16.17
N LYS A 104 1.12 2.62 -15.58
CA LYS A 104 0.85 3.74 -14.67
C LYS A 104 0.06 4.82 -15.43
N SER A 105 -1.06 5.23 -14.86
CA SER A 105 -1.91 6.30 -15.39
C SER A 105 -2.59 7.01 -14.22
N GLU A 106 -2.99 8.27 -14.42
CA GLU A 106 -3.62 9.09 -13.38
C GLU A 106 -4.80 8.38 -12.70
N LYS A 107 -5.60 7.63 -13.45
CA LYS A 107 -6.74 6.88 -12.91
C LYS A 107 -6.32 5.75 -11.95
N ILE A 108 -5.25 5.04 -12.28
CA ILE A 108 -4.75 3.94 -11.46
C ILE A 108 -3.98 4.48 -10.25
N GLU A 109 -3.24 5.56 -10.42
CA GLU A 109 -2.61 6.29 -9.31
C GLU A 109 -3.67 6.79 -8.34
N GLN A 110 -4.70 7.48 -8.83
CA GLN A 110 -5.80 7.96 -8.01
C GLN A 110 -6.50 6.80 -7.30
N PHE A 111 -6.73 5.67 -7.99
CA PHE A 111 -7.29 4.49 -7.34
C PHE A 111 -6.44 4.01 -6.16
N PHE A 112 -5.11 3.93 -6.31
CA PHE A 112 -4.24 3.51 -5.21
C PHE A 112 -4.20 4.53 -4.07
N MET A 113 -4.27 5.83 -4.37
CA MET A 113 -4.42 6.88 -3.37
C MET A 113 -5.75 6.77 -2.61
N ASP A 114 -6.86 6.58 -3.32
CA ASP A 114 -8.18 6.38 -2.71
C ASP A 114 -8.19 5.12 -1.83
N LEU A 115 -7.55 4.04 -2.30
CA LEU A 115 -7.40 2.81 -1.52
C LEU A 115 -6.52 3.05 -0.28
N ALA A 116 -5.43 3.80 -0.38
CA ALA A 116 -4.59 4.16 0.78
C ALA A 116 -5.38 4.96 1.82
N PHE A 117 -6.16 5.93 1.36
CA PHE A 117 -7.03 6.75 2.21
C PHE A 117 -8.06 5.90 2.96
N GLU A 118 -8.76 5.02 2.25
CA GLU A 118 -9.77 4.14 2.83
C GLU A 118 -9.21 3.11 3.81
N LEU A 119 -7.95 2.71 3.62
CA LEU A 119 -7.21 1.82 4.51
C LEU A 119 -6.43 2.56 5.62
N ARG A 120 -6.42 3.90 5.60
CA ARG A 120 -5.63 4.76 6.49
C ARG A 120 -4.18 4.31 6.61
N CYS A 121 -3.59 3.83 5.51
CA CYS A 121 -2.31 3.16 5.49
C CYS A 121 -1.21 4.01 4.85
N VAL A 122 0.05 3.59 5.03
CA VAL A 122 1.18 4.17 4.29
C VAL A 122 1.30 3.47 2.94
N LEU A 123 1.51 4.26 1.89
CA LEU A 123 1.72 3.81 0.51
C LEU A 123 3.19 3.98 0.13
N TYR A 124 3.76 2.95 -0.50
CA TYR A 124 5.04 3.02 -1.17
C TYR A 124 4.86 2.87 -2.69
N ASP A 125 5.28 3.89 -3.43
CA ASP A 125 5.22 3.95 -4.89
C ASP A 125 6.54 4.49 -5.43
N GLY A 126 7.28 3.67 -6.18
CA GLY A 126 8.46 4.13 -6.93
C GLY A 126 9.54 4.83 -6.08
N GLY A 127 9.68 4.46 -4.80
CA GLY A 127 10.60 5.09 -3.85
C GLY A 127 9.96 6.17 -2.96
N TYR A 128 8.80 6.70 -3.35
CA TYR A 128 8.05 7.61 -2.50
C TYR A 128 7.38 6.85 -1.35
N VAL A 129 7.38 7.47 -0.17
CA VAL A 129 6.54 7.04 0.96
C VAL A 129 5.49 8.11 1.15
N ILE A 130 4.23 7.73 1.06
CA ILE A 130 3.08 8.63 1.03
C ILE A 130 2.13 8.21 2.15
N ASP A 131 1.64 9.15 2.94
CA ASP A 131 0.63 8.84 3.95
C ASP A 131 -0.77 8.74 3.34
N PHE A 132 -1.73 8.26 4.13
CA PHE A 132 -3.09 8.00 3.67
C PHE A 132 -3.83 9.23 3.12
N ASP A 133 -3.44 10.44 3.54
CA ASP A 133 -4.02 11.71 3.09
C ASP A 133 -3.33 12.30 1.85
N GLY A 134 -2.32 11.62 1.31
CA GLY A 134 -1.53 12.06 0.17
C GLY A 134 -0.30 12.88 0.53
N GLU A 135 -0.01 13.10 1.81
CA GLU A 135 1.25 13.75 2.20
C GLU A 135 2.45 12.88 1.83
N ILE A 136 3.42 13.45 1.10
CA ILE A 136 4.70 12.78 0.83
C ILE A 136 5.55 12.85 2.10
N LEU A 137 5.76 11.69 2.71
CA LEU A 137 6.61 11.49 3.88
C LEU A 137 8.10 11.39 3.50
N VAL A 138 8.39 10.65 2.43
CA VAL A 138 9.75 10.48 1.87
C VAL A 138 9.72 10.71 0.37
N ASN A 139 10.64 11.53 -0.12
CA ASN A 139 10.83 11.83 -1.54
C ASN A 139 12.26 11.43 -1.96
N PRO A 140 12.45 10.38 -2.78
CA PRO A 140 13.78 9.91 -3.17
C PRO A 140 14.52 10.87 -4.10
N ASN A 141 13.80 11.83 -4.72
CA ASN A 141 14.36 12.80 -5.66
C ASN A 141 14.71 14.15 -5.01
N ARG A 142 14.68 14.24 -3.67
CA ARG A 142 14.93 15.50 -2.94
C ARG A 142 16.43 15.78 -2.70
N ASN A 143 17.33 15.04 -3.37
CA ASN A 143 18.77 15.29 -3.35
C ASN A 143 19.19 16.34 -4.38
#